data_AF-A0A9X2MKQ6-F1
#
_entry.id   AF-A0A9X2MKQ6-F1
#
_cell.length_a   1.000
_cell.length_b   1.000
_cell.length_c   1.000
_cell.angle_alpha   90.00
_cell.angle_beta   90.00
_cell.angle_gamma   90.00
#
_symmetry.space_group_name_H-M   'P 1'
#
loop_
_entity.id
_entity.type
_entity.pdbx_description
1 polymer ?
#
loop_
_entity_poly.entity_id
_entity_poly.type
_entity_poly.pdbx_seq_one_letter_code
_entity_poly.pdbx_strand_id
1 'polypeptide(L)'
;MIEQLLKPIFKPIQRIIIRPIKRAKTLPKRLLVMLRKFLVSAIFSPLRSLDNYVRIGSYYIAKKLIALTIVLSLIIVYFGFVNPPGFIDKLFGRTPQLAAAEAAASGFTGIADIRNSDGSLLYEGGIADGLYSGEGKLYYPNGKLRYKGAFDKGFMTGAGELWNEEGMLLYRGEFANDAYNGAGILFHPDGATKKYEGAFLAGLFEGAGTLYAEDGSALYTGAFVQGLYNGDGRLKDSQGNPVYEGAFSSGIYEGAGKLFHSDGTVSYEGGFSAGKRSGAGKELYPNGFVRYEGEFLLDRYHGAGSLYGEDGKLAYAGSFLSGAKSGSGEEYTSTGAVRYSGQFENGSYQGIGTLNDADGAPAYKGFFRGGGIWAEGFLSLSLAKLQETLGAADPPAAPEEPIDLELPAVEAPVGEEPAAGTDGGTSNEGGGSSNNAAAPSDASVNEAASSEGASGDKGEVQALSDSSAIDEAGDQSAAVEAGTNGDAPESASDAQSAAAAVDEASANDLPADESSLPSTMQLTYGSYQMSFSLTVDPDNPEAYYVDKLATWNTVVMQQTYKRLTDANTVFVREALDNGRTSVACKVGNTLLTFTFNKDKPVRLEMSVIPDETA
;
A
#
# COMPACT_ATOMS: atom_id res chain seq x y z
N MET A 1 -41.80 92.17 2.19
CA MET A 1 -41.73 90.74 1.82
C MET A 1 -40.30 90.18 1.82
N ILE A 2 -39.30 90.90 1.30
CA ILE A 2 -37.90 90.41 1.24
C ILE A 2 -37.26 90.19 2.63
N GLU A 3 -37.55 91.02 3.64
CA GLU A 3 -37.02 90.85 5.01
C GLU A 3 -37.49 89.57 5.73
N GLN A 4 -38.69 89.07 5.43
CA GLN A 4 -39.21 87.83 6.03
C GLN A 4 -38.60 86.57 5.38
N LEU A 5 -38.25 86.63 4.09
CA LEU A 5 -37.57 85.56 3.35
C LEU A 5 -36.10 85.40 3.77
N LEU A 6 -35.45 86.51 4.17
CA LEU A 6 -34.04 86.52 4.53
C LEU A 6 -33.74 86.19 6.01
N LYS A 7 -34.70 86.40 6.91
CA LYS A 7 -34.55 86.10 8.36
C LYS A 7 -34.14 84.65 8.68
N PRO A 8 -34.71 83.60 8.07
CA PRO A 8 -34.29 82.22 8.30
C PRO A 8 -32.91 81.89 7.69
N ILE A 9 -32.46 82.65 6.69
CA ILE A 9 -31.13 82.52 6.05
C ILE A 9 -30.05 83.17 6.93
N PHE A 10 -30.34 84.31 7.57
CA PHE A 10 -29.37 85.03 8.41
C PHE A 10 -29.10 84.37 9.78
N LYS A 11 -30.06 83.64 10.35
CA LYS A 11 -29.95 83.00 11.66
C LYS A 11 -28.85 81.91 11.75
N PRO A 12 -28.71 80.97 10.80
CA PRO A 12 -27.59 80.01 10.79
C PRO A 12 -26.25 80.68 10.48
N ILE A 13 -26.21 81.69 9.59
CA ILE A 13 -25.01 82.49 9.28
C ILE A 13 -24.44 83.16 10.55
N GLN A 14 -25.31 83.70 11.41
CA GLN A 14 -24.91 84.32 12.68
C GLN A 14 -24.28 83.32 13.66
N ARG A 15 -24.70 82.04 13.62
CA ARG A 15 -24.22 81.00 14.53
C ARG A 15 -22.94 80.33 14.03
N ILE A 16 -22.80 80.16 12.71
CA ILE A 16 -21.70 79.43 12.06
C ILE A 16 -20.52 80.35 11.72
N ILE A 17 -20.75 81.60 11.32
CA ILE A 17 -19.67 82.51 10.88
C ILE A 17 -19.28 83.52 11.96
N ILE A 18 -20.25 84.15 12.64
CA ILE A 18 -19.95 85.27 13.56
C ILE A 18 -19.42 84.79 14.93
N ARG A 19 -19.89 83.64 15.45
CA ARG A 19 -19.39 83.07 16.72
C ARG A 19 -17.92 82.63 16.67
N PRO A 20 -17.41 81.98 15.62
CA PRO A 20 -15.99 81.66 15.54
C PRO A 20 -15.09 82.87 15.27
N ILE A 21 -15.54 83.90 14.54
CA ILE A 21 -14.79 85.17 14.40
C ILE A 21 -14.54 85.83 15.77
N LYS A 22 -15.46 85.69 16.73
CA LYS A 22 -15.27 86.18 18.11
C LYS A 22 -14.16 85.43 18.89
N ARG A 23 -13.75 84.25 18.44
CA ARG A 23 -12.73 83.41 19.11
C ARG A 23 -11.38 83.37 18.37
N ALA A 24 -11.30 83.92 17.16
CA ALA A 24 -10.06 83.97 16.38
C ALA A 24 -9.08 85.01 16.96
N LYS A 25 -8.03 84.56 17.66
CA LYS A 25 -6.96 85.42 18.21
C LYS A 25 -5.92 85.88 17.17
N THR A 26 -6.02 85.43 15.92
CA THR A 26 -4.96 85.57 14.90
C THR A 26 -5.22 86.66 13.84
N LEU A 27 -6.34 87.39 13.92
CA LEU A 27 -6.62 88.50 13.00
C LEU A 27 -6.07 89.83 13.55
N PRO A 28 -5.37 90.65 12.74
CA PRO A 28 -4.92 91.98 13.16
C PRO A 28 -6.11 92.81 13.65
N LYS A 29 -6.06 93.32 14.89
CA LYS A 29 -7.18 94.04 15.54
C LYS A 29 -7.81 95.13 14.67
N ARG A 30 -7.02 95.78 13.80
CA ARG A 30 -7.49 96.82 12.86
C ARG A 30 -8.41 96.27 11.77
N LEU A 31 -8.10 95.09 11.22
CA LEU A 31 -8.88 94.46 10.14
C LEU A 31 -10.24 94.00 10.67
N LEU A 32 -10.29 93.48 11.90
CA LEU A 32 -11.52 93.00 12.53
C LEU A 32 -12.47 94.15 12.87
N VAL A 33 -11.94 95.31 13.28
CA VAL A 33 -12.74 96.53 13.51
C VAL A 33 -13.28 97.10 12.20
N MET A 34 -12.48 97.10 11.14
CA MET A 34 -12.90 97.55 9.80
C MET A 34 -13.96 96.63 9.21
N LEU A 35 -13.74 95.31 9.26
CA LEU A 35 -14.69 94.29 8.81
C LEU A 35 -15.99 94.34 9.63
N ARG A 36 -15.91 94.58 10.95
CA ARG A 36 -17.08 94.74 11.84
C ARG A 36 -17.91 95.97 11.45
N LYS A 37 -17.28 97.13 11.26
CA LYS A 37 -17.99 98.35 10.82
C LYS A 37 -18.61 98.16 9.44
N PHE A 38 -17.92 97.47 8.53
CA PHE A 38 -18.41 97.17 7.19
C PHE A 38 -19.58 96.18 7.18
N LEU A 39 -19.50 95.06 7.91
CA LEU A 39 -20.58 94.05 8.01
C LEU A 39 -21.86 94.63 8.63
N VAL A 40 -21.74 95.44 9.67
CA VAL A 40 -22.90 96.06 10.32
C VAL A 40 -23.55 97.12 9.42
N SER A 41 -22.74 97.93 8.72
CA SER A 41 -23.24 98.89 7.72
C SER A 41 -23.89 98.18 6.52
N ALA A 42 -23.28 97.11 6.01
CA ALA A 42 -23.77 96.37 4.86
C ALA A 42 -25.06 95.60 5.15
N ILE A 43 -25.26 95.09 6.37
CA ILE A 43 -26.44 94.27 6.74
C ILE A 43 -27.61 95.11 7.25
N PHE A 44 -27.39 96.23 7.95
CA PHE A 44 -28.46 96.94 8.68
C PHE A 44 -28.86 98.32 8.14
N SER A 45 -28.29 98.78 7.02
CA SER A 45 -28.65 100.09 6.43
C SER A 45 -29.88 99.99 5.51
N PRO A 46 -30.89 100.89 5.60
CA PRO A 46 -32.12 100.79 4.82
C PRO A 46 -31.89 100.93 3.30
N LEU A 47 -32.55 100.08 2.51
CA LEU A 47 -32.53 100.09 1.04
C LEU A 47 -33.67 101.00 0.54
N ARG A 48 -33.41 102.29 0.29
CA ARG A 48 -34.45 103.24 -0.17
C ARG A 48 -34.12 104.07 -1.42
N SER A 49 -32.98 103.83 -2.09
CA SER A 49 -32.63 104.55 -3.32
C SER A 49 -32.10 103.62 -4.42
N LEU A 50 -32.48 103.90 -5.67
CA LEU A 50 -32.15 103.15 -6.90
C LEU A 50 -30.64 103.06 -7.15
N ASP A 51 -29.87 104.01 -6.62
CA ASP A 51 -28.40 104.08 -6.76
C ASP A 51 -27.66 102.96 -5.98
N ASN A 52 -28.38 102.23 -5.11
CA ASN A 52 -27.85 101.08 -4.37
C ASN A 52 -27.88 99.76 -5.15
N TYR A 53 -28.34 99.78 -6.40
CA TYR A 53 -28.47 98.60 -7.25
C TYR A 53 -27.57 98.70 -8.48
N VAL A 54 -27.02 97.57 -8.91
CA VAL A 54 -26.34 97.44 -10.20
C VAL A 54 -27.28 96.69 -11.12
N ARG A 55 -27.50 97.24 -12.32
CA ARG A 55 -28.27 96.58 -13.36
C ARG A 55 -27.36 95.60 -14.09
N ILE A 56 -27.68 94.32 -14.03
CA ILE A 56 -27.00 93.27 -14.78
C ILE A 56 -28.08 92.61 -15.64
N GLY A 57 -28.08 92.93 -16.94
CA GLY A 57 -29.13 92.51 -17.87
C GLY A 57 -30.51 93.08 -17.51
N SER A 58 -31.49 92.19 -17.32
CA SER A 58 -32.87 92.52 -16.95
C SER A 58 -33.11 92.64 -15.44
N TYR A 59 -32.09 92.37 -14.60
CA TYR A 59 -32.24 92.33 -13.14
C TYR A 59 -31.47 93.46 -12.44
N TYR A 60 -32.04 93.97 -11.35
CA TYR A 60 -31.39 94.91 -10.43
C TYR A 60 -30.90 94.15 -9.20
N ILE A 61 -29.58 93.95 -9.10
CA ILE A 61 -28.97 93.28 -7.94
C ILE A 61 -28.46 94.36 -6.99
N ALA A 62 -28.82 94.26 -5.71
CA ALA A 62 -28.31 95.20 -4.72
C ALA A 62 -26.77 95.11 -4.64
N LYS A 63 -26.07 96.25 -4.72
CA LYS A 63 -24.59 96.33 -4.52
C LYS A 63 -24.17 95.62 -3.24
N LYS A 64 -25.03 95.67 -2.21
CA LYS A 64 -24.86 94.99 -0.91
C LYS A 64 -24.88 93.46 -1.01
N LEU A 65 -25.70 92.88 -1.89
CA LEU A 65 -25.76 91.44 -2.10
C LEU A 65 -24.47 90.95 -2.79
N ILE A 66 -24.00 91.68 -3.80
CA ILE A 66 -22.74 91.38 -4.51
C ILE A 66 -21.55 91.45 -3.55
N ALA A 67 -21.48 92.50 -2.71
CA ALA A 67 -20.43 92.61 -1.70
C ALA A 67 -20.49 91.48 -0.66
N LEU A 68 -21.69 91.08 -0.21
CA LEU A 68 -21.86 89.96 0.71
C LEU A 68 -21.41 88.65 0.07
N THR A 69 -21.77 88.39 -1.19
CA THR A 69 -21.35 87.17 -1.90
C THR A 69 -19.84 87.13 -2.13
N ILE A 70 -19.20 88.27 -2.42
CA ILE A 70 -17.74 88.34 -2.56
C ILE A 70 -17.05 88.06 -1.22
N VAL A 71 -17.53 88.65 -0.13
CA VAL A 71 -16.99 88.39 1.22
C VAL A 71 -17.21 86.93 1.63
N LEU A 72 -18.37 86.35 1.33
CA LEU A 72 -18.66 84.95 1.62
C LEU A 72 -17.77 84.01 0.79
N SER A 73 -17.58 84.29 -0.50
CA SER A 73 -16.65 83.55 -1.35
C SER A 73 -15.21 83.66 -0.86
N LEU A 74 -14.75 84.84 -0.43
CA LEU A 74 -13.40 85.01 0.16
C LEU A 74 -13.24 84.23 1.46
N ILE A 75 -14.28 84.17 2.30
CA ILE A 75 -14.30 83.38 3.52
C ILE A 75 -14.23 81.88 3.18
N ILE A 76 -14.99 81.42 2.18
CA ILE A 76 -14.98 80.02 1.72
C ILE A 76 -13.61 79.65 1.14
N VAL A 77 -13.01 80.52 0.31
CA VAL A 77 -11.66 80.30 -0.25
C VAL A 77 -10.60 80.28 0.86
N TYR A 78 -10.68 81.21 1.81
CA TYR A 78 -9.74 81.26 2.94
C TYR A 78 -9.82 80.01 3.83
N PHE A 79 -11.03 79.59 4.20
CA PHE A 79 -11.23 78.37 5.00
C PHE A 79 -11.09 77.07 4.20
N GLY A 80 -11.21 77.11 2.87
CA GLY A 80 -11.00 75.95 2.01
C GLY A 80 -9.52 75.69 1.68
N PHE A 81 -8.72 76.74 1.50
CA PHE A 81 -7.34 76.61 0.98
C PHE A 81 -6.24 77.14 1.90
N VAL A 82 -6.51 78.13 2.76
CA VAL A 82 -5.44 78.82 3.51
C VAL A 82 -5.37 78.36 4.97
N ASN A 83 -6.51 78.13 5.62
CA ASN A 83 -6.55 77.64 7.01
C ASN A 83 -7.89 76.97 7.33
N PRO A 84 -8.07 75.68 7.03
CA PRO A 84 -9.30 74.97 7.37
C PRO A 84 -9.49 74.88 8.89
N PRO A 85 -10.68 75.21 9.44
CA PRO A 85 -11.00 74.94 10.83
C PRO A 85 -11.15 73.43 11.02
N GLY A 86 -10.66 72.85 12.12
CA GLY A 86 -10.63 71.38 12.32
C GLY A 86 -11.97 70.62 12.27
N PHE A 87 -13.13 71.30 12.15
CA PHE A 87 -14.40 70.61 11.85
C PHE A 87 -14.55 70.26 10.35
N ILE A 88 -13.81 70.94 9.46
CA ILE A 88 -13.80 70.70 8.02
C ILE A 88 -13.10 69.39 7.70
N ASP A 89 -12.05 69.01 8.44
CA ASP A 89 -11.36 67.71 8.26
C ASP A 89 -12.30 66.52 8.47
N LYS A 90 -13.23 66.65 9.43
CA LYS A 90 -14.29 65.65 9.70
C LYS A 90 -15.41 65.64 8.64
N LEU A 91 -15.62 66.75 7.93
CA LEU A 91 -16.66 66.88 6.89
C LEU A 91 -16.18 66.41 5.50
N PHE A 92 -14.87 66.43 5.25
CA PHE A 92 -14.26 66.03 3.98
C PHE A 92 -13.61 64.64 4.00
N GLY A 93 -13.73 63.89 5.11
CA GLY A 93 -13.29 62.48 5.18
C GLY A 93 -11.80 62.28 4.93
N ARG A 94 -10.95 63.28 5.21
CA ARG A 94 -9.49 63.12 5.06
C ARG A 94 -8.98 62.27 6.21
N THR A 95 -8.47 61.09 5.89
CA THR A 95 -7.76 60.22 6.83
C THR A 95 -6.54 60.97 7.37
N PRO A 96 -6.35 61.05 8.70
CA PRO A 96 -5.15 61.61 9.27
C PRO A 96 -3.93 60.77 8.82
N GLN A 97 -2.89 61.44 8.36
CA GLN A 97 -1.61 60.81 8.04
C GLN A 97 -0.72 60.86 9.29
N LEU A 98 -0.34 59.71 9.81
CA LEU A 98 0.52 59.60 10.99
C LEU A 98 1.87 58.98 10.58
N ALA A 99 2.96 59.49 11.13
CA ALA A 99 4.23 58.76 11.11
C ALA A 99 4.09 57.54 12.05
N ALA A 100 4.64 56.38 11.66
CA ALA A 100 4.50 55.13 12.42
C ALA A 100 4.85 55.26 13.92
N ALA A 101 5.90 56.02 14.25
CA ALA A 101 6.32 56.26 15.63
C ALA A 101 5.32 57.13 16.43
N GLU A 102 4.62 58.06 15.79
CA GLU A 102 3.68 58.97 16.45
C GLU A 102 2.32 58.29 16.73
N ALA A 103 1.88 57.39 15.84
CA ALA A 103 0.66 56.60 16.06
C ALA A 103 0.80 55.69 17.29
N ALA A 104 1.94 55.00 17.43
CA ALA A 104 2.23 54.14 18.57
C ALA A 104 2.40 54.91 19.89
N ALA A 105 3.01 56.10 19.86
CA ALA A 105 3.26 56.89 21.07
C ALA A 105 2.05 57.68 21.58
N SER A 106 1.05 57.93 20.73
CA SER A 106 -0.09 58.81 21.06
C SER A 106 -1.35 58.10 21.58
N GLY A 107 -1.37 56.76 21.57
CA GLY A 107 -2.58 55.99 21.90
C GLY A 107 -3.75 56.29 20.94
N PHE A 108 -3.43 56.63 19.69
CA PHE A 108 -4.43 57.04 18.71
C PHE A 108 -5.47 55.93 18.47
N THR A 109 -6.74 56.32 18.38
CA THR A 109 -7.86 55.43 18.05
C THR A 109 -8.71 56.05 16.95
N GLY A 110 -8.89 55.33 15.84
CA GLY A 110 -9.64 55.79 14.65
C GLY A 110 -9.05 55.24 13.35
N ILE A 111 -9.62 55.64 12.21
CA ILE A 111 -9.05 55.31 10.89
C ILE A 111 -7.87 56.26 10.61
N ALA A 112 -6.74 55.72 10.17
CA ALA A 112 -5.57 56.50 9.77
C ALA A 112 -4.72 55.80 8.71
N ASP A 113 -3.92 56.61 8.02
CA ASP A 113 -2.88 56.14 7.10
C ASP A 113 -1.52 56.28 7.80
N ILE A 114 -0.80 55.17 7.95
CA ILE A 114 0.52 55.16 8.54
C ILE A 114 1.56 55.14 7.44
N ARG A 115 2.52 56.08 7.51
CA ARG A 115 3.63 56.17 6.56
C ARG A 115 4.98 55.99 7.26
N ASN A 116 5.95 55.48 6.51
CA ASN A 116 7.34 55.41 6.93
C ASN A 116 8.02 56.80 6.80
N SER A 117 9.26 56.93 7.28
CA SER A 117 10.02 58.21 7.26
C SER A 117 10.28 58.78 5.88
N ASP A 118 10.29 57.93 4.84
CA ASP A 118 10.41 58.31 3.43
C ASP A 118 9.06 58.72 2.79
N GLY A 119 7.96 58.62 3.54
CA GLY A 119 6.60 58.90 3.08
C GLY A 119 5.89 57.73 2.40
N SER A 120 6.50 56.55 2.33
CA SER A 120 5.87 55.32 1.82
C SER A 120 4.71 54.88 2.72
N LEU A 121 3.60 54.43 2.13
CA LEU A 121 2.43 53.94 2.88
C LEU A 121 2.75 52.55 3.45
N LEU A 122 2.60 52.38 4.77
CA LEU A 122 2.78 51.12 5.47
C LEU A 122 1.45 50.48 5.85
N TYR A 123 0.45 51.28 6.26
CA TYR A 123 -0.84 50.78 6.69
C TYR A 123 -1.97 51.78 6.39
N GLU A 124 -3.13 51.26 5.98
CA GLU A 124 -4.39 51.98 5.78
C GLU A 124 -5.48 51.20 6.52
N GLY A 125 -6.06 51.75 7.59
CA GLY A 125 -7.10 51.04 8.33
C GLY A 125 -7.38 51.60 9.71
N GLY A 126 -8.07 50.80 10.53
CA GLY A 126 -8.38 51.15 11.92
C GLY A 126 -7.18 50.99 12.84
N ILE A 127 -7.05 51.91 13.78
CA ILE A 127 -6.08 51.88 14.87
C ILE A 127 -6.86 51.95 16.18
N ALA A 128 -6.48 51.14 17.16
CA ALA A 128 -6.97 51.20 18.53
C ALA A 128 -5.77 51.18 19.48
N ASP A 129 -5.70 52.16 20.38
CA ASP A 129 -4.59 52.33 21.33
C ASP A 129 -3.19 52.27 20.67
N GLY A 130 -3.06 52.83 19.47
CA GLY A 130 -1.81 52.83 18.70
C GLY A 130 -1.47 51.51 17.98
N LEU A 131 -2.32 50.48 18.06
CA LEU A 131 -2.17 49.19 17.39
C LEU A 131 -3.16 49.04 16.24
N TYR A 132 -2.82 48.23 15.23
CA TYR A 132 -3.73 47.94 14.12
C TYR A 132 -4.98 47.21 14.62
N SER A 133 -6.16 47.63 14.14
CA SER A 133 -7.44 47.09 14.61
C SER A 133 -8.53 47.20 13.53
N GLY A 134 -9.39 46.18 13.45
CA GLY A 134 -10.46 46.10 12.45
C GLY A 134 -9.91 45.86 11.04
N GLU A 135 -10.74 46.13 10.04
CA GLU A 135 -10.35 45.98 8.63
C GLU A 135 -9.24 46.96 8.25
N GLY A 136 -8.21 46.45 7.57
CA GLY A 136 -7.10 47.27 7.09
C GLY A 136 -6.30 46.63 5.98
N LYS A 137 -5.39 47.42 5.42
CA LYS A 137 -4.41 47.03 4.42
C LYS A 137 -3.01 47.36 4.92
N LEU A 138 -2.13 46.38 4.89
CA LEU A 138 -0.72 46.51 5.21
C LEU A 138 0.09 46.44 3.92
N TYR A 139 1.13 47.26 3.81
CA TYR A 139 1.96 47.39 2.62
C TYR A 139 3.43 47.13 2.95
N TYR A 140 4.17 46.60 1.96
CA TYR A 140 5.62 46.54 1.99
C TYR A 140 6.22 47.93 1.76
N PRO A 141 7.50 48.19 2.15
CA PRO A 141 8.18 49.44 1.85
C PRO A 141 8.25 49.78 0.35
N ASN A 142 8.19 48.77 -0.52
CA ASN A 142 8.13 48.94 -1.97
C ASN A 142 6.75 49.39 -2.50
N GLY A 143 5.76 49.58 -1.62
CA GLY A 143 4.41 50.02 -1.92
C GLY A 143 3.44 48.92 -2.35
N LYS A 144 3.88 47.66 -2.47
CA LYS A 144 3.00 46.53 -2.78
C LYS A 144 2.21 46.10 -1.56
N LEU A 145 1.00 45.59 -1.80
CA LEU A 145 0.13 45.09 -0.76
C LEU A 145 0.78 43.86 -0.11
N ARG A 146 0.86 43.84 1.22
CA ARG A 146 1.35 42.72 2.02
C ARG A 146 0.19 41.91 2.58
N TYR A 147 -0.80 42.59 3.16
CA TYR A 147 -1.97 41.95 3.76
C TYR A 147 -3.20 42.82 3.62
N LYS A 148 -4.37 42.19 3.52
CA LYS A 148 -5.68 42.83 3.54
C LYS A 148 -6.64 41.96 4.33
N GLY A 149 -7.20 42.49 5.41
CA GLY A 149 -8.11 41.75 6.28
C GLY A 149 -8.23 42.43 7.65
N ALA A 150 -8.76 41.69 8.61
CA ALA A 150 -8.96 42.20 9.95
C ALA A 150 -7.71 42.10 10.83
N PHE A 151 -7.59 43.06 11.76
CA PHE A 151 -6.56 43.11 12.78
C PHE A 151 -7.19 43.14 14.17
N ASP A 152 -6.57 42.46 15.14
CA ASP A 152 -6.84 42.62 16.57
C ASP A 152 -5.52 42.81 17.31
N LYS A 153 -5.41 43.91 18.07
CA LYS A 153 -4.21 44.28 18.85
C LYS A 153 -2.91 44.20 18.05
N GLY A 154 -2.95 44.60 16.77
CA GLY A 154 -1.79 44.61 15.88
C GLY A 154 -1.58 43.30 15.10
N PHE A 155 -2.24 42.20 15.47
CA PHE A 155 -2.10 40.91 14.82
C PHE A 155 -3.19 40.68 13.75
N MET A 156 -2.84 40.00 12.67
CA MET A 156 -3.79 39.53 11.66
C MET A 156 -4.77 38.54 12.28
N THR A 157 -6.07 38.74 12.03
CA THR A 157 -7.15 37.90 12.55
C THR A 157 -8.31 37.80 11.57
N GLY A 158 -9.12 36.75 11.67
CA GLY A 158 -10.30 36.56 10.82
C GLY A 158 -9.92 36.37 9.36
N ALA A 159 -10.86 36.64 8.45
CA ALA A 159 -10.63 36.46 7.02
C ALA A 159 -9.64 37.51 6.47
N GLY A 160 -8.67 37.06 5.67
CA GLY A 160 -7.70 37.93 5.04
C GLY A 160 -7.02 37.31 3.83
N GLU A 161 -6.26 38.17 3.14
CA GLU A 161 -5.43 37.83 1.99
C GLU A 161 -4.01 38.32 2.27
N LEU A 162 -3.00 37.51 1.93
CA LEU A 162 -1.59 37.77 2.14
C LEU A 162 -0.84 37.63 0.81
N TRP A 163 0.05 38.57 0.52
CA TRP A 163 0.89 38.60 -0.69
C TRP A 163 2.37 38.71 -0.33
N ASN A 164 3.25 38.30 -1.24
CA ASN A 164 4.69 38.48 -1.11
C ASN A 164 5.18 39.86 -1.63
N GLU A 165 6.48 40.12 -1.54
CA GLU A 165 7.10 41.37 -2.00
C GLU A 165 7.05 41.55 -3.53
N GLU A 166 6.80 40.48 -4.28
CA GLU A 166 6.57 40.50 -5.72
C GLU A 166 5.13 40.88 -6.07
N GLY A 167 4.20 40.81 -5.11
CA GLY A 167 2.76 41.05 -5.31
C GLY A 167 1.97 39.80 -5.70
N MET A 168 2.57 38.62 -5.56
CA MET A 168 1.95 37.32 -5.79
C MET A 168 1.18 36.88 -4.54
N LEU A 169 -0.04 36.37 -4.71
CA LEU A 169 -0.90 35.96 -3.61
C LEU A 169 -0.33 34.69 -2.95
N LEU A 170 -0.03 34.75 -1.66
CA LEU A 170 0.50 33.60 -0.89
C LEU A 170 -0.62 32.83 -0.21
N TYR A 171 -1.59 33.52 0.39
CA TYR A 171 -2.64 32.89 1.16
C TYR A 171 -3.93 33.70 1.12
N ARG A 172 -5.06 32.98 1.10
CA ARG A 172 -6.40 33.53 1.29
C ARG A 172 -7.15 32.62 2.25
N GLY A 173 -7.56 33.14 3.39
CA GLY A 173 -8.27 32.35 4.40
C GLY A 173 -8.37 33.05 5.73
N GLU A 174 -8.61 32.27 6.76
CA GLU A 174 -8.68 32.75 8.14
C GLU A 174 -7.29 32.87 8.79
N PHE A 175 -7.17 33.81 9.73
CA PHE A 175 -5.97 34.10 10.50
C PHE A 175 -6.30 34.16 12.00
N ALA A 176 -5.34 33.77 12.83
CA ALA A 176 -5.36 34.01 14.26
C ALA A 176 -3.95 34.29 14.77
N ASN A 177 -3.73 35.48 15.35
CA ASN A 177 -2.44 35.91 15.87
C ASN A 177 -1.31 35.76 14.83
N ASP A 178 -1.50 36.33 13.64
CA ASP A 178 -0.57 36.26 12.49
C ASP A 178 -0.38 34.88 11.84
N ALA A 179 -0.93 33.79 12.41
CA ALA A 179 -0.85 32.45 11.84
C ALA A 179 -2.08 32.10 11.00
N TYR A 180 -1.91 31.27 9.97
CA TYR A 180 -3.03 30.67 9.26
C TYR A 180 -3.84 29.82 10.23
N ASN A 181 -5.16 30.00 10.20
CA ASN A 181 -6.10 29.31 11.07
C ASN A 181 -7.39 29.07 10.31
N GLY A 182 -8.19 28.07 10.68
CA GLY A 182 -9.49 27.82 10.03
C GLY A 182 -9.35 27.46 8.55
N ALA A 183 -10.38 27.74 7.75
CA ALA A 183 -10.36 27.40 6.33
C ALA A 183 -9.51 28.38 5.51
N GLY A 184 -8.72 27.85 4.57
CA GLY A 184 -7.88 28.67 3.71
C GLY A 184 -7.34 27.96 2.46
N ILE A 185 -6.76 28.78 1.58
CA ILE A 185 -6.05 28.37 0.37
C ILE A 185 -4.66 28.98 0.44
N LEU A 186 -3.64 28.12 0.45
CA LEU A 186 -2.24 28.47 0.31
C LEU A 186 -1.83 28.27 -1.15
N PHE A 187 -1.11 29.23 -1.72
CA PHE A 187 -0.63 29.19 -3.10
C PHE A 187 0.87 28.86 -3.15
N HIS A 188 1.31 28.35 -4.29
CA HIS A 188 2.74 28.21 -4.60
C HIS A 188 3.38 29.60 -4.84
N PRO A 189 4.72 29.68 -4.90
CA PRO A 189 5.40 30.95 -5.13
C PRO A 189 5.00 31.68 -6.42
N ASP A 190 4.37 31.01 -7.39
CA ASP A 190 3.82 31.65 -8.60
C ASP A 190 2.59 32.55 -8.33
N GLY A 191 1.96 32.41 -7.16
CA GLY A 191 0.73 33.07 -6.75
C GLY A 191 -0.51 32.71 -7.55
N ALA A 192 -0.45 31.67 -8.39
CA ALA A 192 -1.52 31.26 -9.28
C ALA A 192 -1.98 29.82 -8.99
N THR A 193 -1.05 28.91 -8.74
CA THR A 193 -1.37 27.50 -8.46
C THR A 193 -1.58 27.29 -6.97
N LYS A 194 -2.63 26.55 -6.62
CA LYS A 194 -2.88 26.16 -5.23
C LYS A 194 -1.75 25.22 -4.81
N LYS A 195 -1.24 25.43 -3.60
CA LYS A 195 -0.38 24.48 -2.89
C LYS A 195 -1.19 23.61 -1.95
N TYR A 196 -2.14 24.22 -1.24
CA TYR A 196 -3.03 23.53 -0.31
C TYR A 196 -4.37 24.25 -0.19
N GLU A 197 -5.46 23.50 -0.06
CA GLU A 197 -6.79 24.00 0.25
C GLU A 197 -7.40 23.13 1.34
N GLY A 198 -7.75 23.71 2.48
CA GLY A 198 -8.24 22.97 3.64
C GLY A 198 -8.22 23.78 4.92
N ALA A 199 -8.24 23.09 6.06
CA ALA A 199 -8.17 23.72 7.36
C ALA A 199 -6.71 23.87 7.86
N PHE A 200 -6.50 24.90 8.66
CA PHE A 200 -5.23 25.26 9.25
C PHE A 200 -5.35 25.41 10.77
N LEU A 201 -4.31 25.01 11.48
CA LEU A 201 -4.16 25.28 12.91
C LEU A 201 -2.73 25.76 13.17
N ALA A 202 -2.61 27.02 13.60
CA ALA A 202 -1.32 27.67 13.89
C ALA A 202 -0.30 27.56 12.73
N GLY A 203 -0.77 27.76 11.49
CA GLY A 203 0.06 27.70 10.28
C GLY A 203 0.27 26.31 9.68
N LEU A 204 -0.10 25.24 10.38
CA LEU A 204 0.01 23.86 9.90
C LEU A 204 -1.30 23.38 9.28
N PHE A 205 -1.21 22.44 8.32
CA PHE A 205 -2.40 21.78 7.77
C PHE A 205 -3.07 20.92 8.84
N GLU A 206 -4.39 21.02 8.95
CA GLU A 206 -5.17 20.36 9.99
C GLU A 206 -6.54 19.95 9.43
N GLY A 207 -7.09 18.83 9.86
CA GLY A 207 -8.39 18.35 9.40
C GLY A 207 -8.41 18.01 7.91
N ALA A 208 -9.57 18.09 7.27
CA ALA A 208 -9.72 17.74 5.86
C ALA A 208 -9.06 18.79 4.94
N GLY A 209 -8.31 18.33 3.95
CA GLY A 209 -7.70 19.20 2.94
C GLY A 209 -7.25 18.48 1.68
N THR A 210 -6.83 19.27 0.70
CA THR A 210 -6.21 18.81 -0.55
C THR A 210 -4.87 19.51 -0.74
N LEU A 211 -3.83 18.71 -0.96
CA LEU A 211 -2.48 19.14 -1.33
C LEU A 211 -2.31 19.04 -2.85
N TYR A 212 -1.66 20.04 -3.45
CA TYR A 212 -1.51 20.17 -4.89
C TYR A 212 -0.03 20.30 -5.28
N ALA A 213 0.32 19.73 -6.43
CA ALA A 213 1.61 19.92 -7.08
C ALA A 213 1.71 21.31 -7.76
N GLU A 214 2.90 21.65 -8.26
CA GLU A 214 3.15 22.93 -8.96
C GLU A 214 2.42 23.02 -10.30
N ASP A 215 2.04 21.90 -10.92
CA ASP A 215 1.21 21.88 -12.12
C ASP A 215 -0.30 21.99 -11.83
N GLY A 216 -0.68 22.09 -10.55
CA GLY A 216 -2.06 22.16 -10.08
C GLY A 216 -2.76 20.80 -9.94
N SER A 217 -2.08 19.67 -10.21
CA SER A 217 -2.63 18.34 -9.95
C SER A 217 -2.77 18.08 -8.45
N ALA A 218 -3.85 17.40 -8.05
CA ALA A 218 -4.06 17.03 -6.65
C ALA A 218 -3.17 15.82 -6.29
N LEU A 219 -2.21 16.02 -5.39
CA LEU A 219 -1.30 14.98 -4.89
C LEU A 219 -1.95 14.17 -3.77
N TYR A 220 -2.66 14.83 -2.86
CA TYR A 220 -3.28 14.17 -1.73
C TYR A 220 -4.61 14.83 -1.38
N THR A 221 -5.63 14.02 -1.10
CA THR A 221 -6.91 14.47 -0.55
C THR A 221 -7.23 13.58 0.65
N GLY A 222 -7.37 14.17 1.83
CA GLY A 222 -7.61 13.42 3.06
C GLY A 222 -7.49 14.30 4.30
N ALA A 223 -7.36 13.67 5.47
CA ALA A 223 -7.18 14.37 6.72
C ALA A 223 -5.69 14.63 7.04
N PHE A 224 -5.46 15.70 7.79
CA PHE A 224 -4.16 16.17 8.23
C PHE A 224 -4.16 16.38 9.74
N VAL A 225 -3.06 16.06 10.39
CA VAL A 225 -2.78 16.42 11.79
C VAL A 225 -1.37 16.96 11.85
N GLN A 226 -1.22 18.21 12.29
CA GLN A 226 0.09 18.90 12.38
C GLN A 226 0.89 18.86 11.05
N GLY A 227 0.21 19.00 9.91
CA GLY A 227 0.85 18.99 8.59
C GLY A 227 1.12 17.62 7.99
N LEU A 228 0.88 16.52 8.72
CA LEU A 228 1.09 15.15 8.26
C LEU A 228 -0.22 14.49 7.83
N TYR A 229 -0.18 13.61 6.84
CA TYR A 229 -1.34 12.81 6.43
C TYR A 229 -1.81 11.94 7.60
N ASN A 230 -3.10 11.94 7.86
CA ASN A 230 -3.70 11.22 8.98
C ASN A 230 -5.12 10.79 8.64
N GLY A 231 -5.57 9.65 9.15
CA GLY A 231 -6.90 9.10 8.83
C GLY A 231 -7.02 8.71 7.37
N ASP A 232 -8.25 8.63 6.87
CA ASP A 232 -8.49 8.21 5.49
C ASP A 232 -8.03 9.27 4.47
N GLY A 233 -7.33 8.82 3.43
CA GLY A 233 -6.86 9.69 2.37
C GLY A 233 -6.61 8.97 1.05
N ARG A 234 -6.46 9.77 0.00
CA ARG A 234 -6.11 9.33 -1.36
C ARG A 234 -4.85 10.05 -1.79
N LEU A 235 -3.82 9.29 -2.11
CA LEU A 235 -2.53 9.74 -2.61
C LEU A 235 -2.42 9.45 -4.10
N LYS A 236 -1.93 10.42 -4.85
CA LYS A 236 -1.62 10.35 -6.27
C LYS A 236 -0.17 10.72 -6.53
N ASP A 237 0.36 10.26 -7.64
CA ASP A 237 1.68 10.70 -8.13
C ASP A 237 1.58 12.09 -8.80
N SER A 238 2.71 12.61 -9.27
CA SER A 238 2.78 13.90 -9.97
C SER A 238 2.11 13.91 -11.35
N GLN A 239 1.72 12.75 -11.88
CA GLN A 239 0.95 12.63 -13.13
C GLN A 239 -0.55 12.51 -12.86
N GLY A 240 -0.95 12.46 -11.59
CA GLY A 240 -2.33 12.30 -11.15
C GLY A 240 -2.81 10.84 -11.11
N ASN A 241 -1.94 9.85 -11.30
CA ASN A 241 -2.29 8.44 -11.16
C ASN A 241 -2.47 8.08 -9.69
N PRO A 242 -3.46 7.27 -9.32
CA PRO A 242 -3.63 6.82 -7.95
C PRO A 242 -2.42 5.99 -7.52
N VAL A 243 -1.94 6.20 -6.30
CA VAL A 243 -0.84 5.46 -5.68
C VAL A 243 -1.36 4.64 -4.51
N TYR A 244 -2.13 5.30 -3.64
CA TYR A 244 -2.68 4.68 -2.43
C TYR A 244 -4.03 5.30 -2.06
N GLU A 245 -4.95 4.47 -1.58
CA GLU A 245 -6.21 4.89 -0.97
C GLU A 245 -6.43 4.08 0.31
N GLY A 246 -6.52 4.74 1.45
CA GLY A 246 -6.66 4.06 2.73
C GLY A 246 -6.31 4.96 3.92
N ALA A 247 -6.09 4.33 5.07
CA ALA A 247 -5.78 5.05 6.29
C ALA A 247 -4.27 5.40 6.39
N PHE A 248 -4.01 6.56 6.98
CA PHE A 248 -2.69 7.10 7.25
C PHE A 248 -2.51 7.34 8.74
N SER A 249 -1.30 7.10 9.23
CA SER A 249 -0.84 7.51 10.55
C SER A 249 0.48 8.24 10.41
N SER A 250 0.47 9.55 10.69
CA SER A 250 1.66 10.42 10.64
C SER A 250 2.42 10.36 9.30
N GLY A 251 1.69 10.36 8.17
CA GLY A 251 2.27 10.30 6.83
C GLY A 251 2.54 8.88 6.30
N ILE A 252 2.33 7.84 7.11
CA ILE A 252 2.64 6.45 6.79
C ILE A 252 1.34 5.66 6.58
N TYR A 253 1.31 4.72 5.62
CA TYR A 253 0.15 3.84 5.41
C TYR A 253 -0.09 2.95 6.64
N GLU A 254 -1.33 2.89 7.10
CA GLU A 254 -1.72 2.16 8.32
C GLU A 254 -3.15 1.63 8.16
N GLY A 255 -3.47 0.49 8.77
CA GLY A 255 -4.82 -0.08 8.71
C GLY A 255 -5.20 -0.57 7.30
N ALA A 256 -6.48 -0.50 6.95
CA ALA A 256 -6.94 -0.98 5.65
C ALA A 256 -6.62 0.02 4.52
N GLY A 257 -6.19 -0.49 3.37
CA GLY A 257 -5.95 0.33 2.20
C GLY A 257 -5.81 -0.45 0.90
N LYS A 258 -5.66 0.31 -0.18
CA LYS A 258 -5.45 -0.15 -1.56
C LYS A 258 -4.23 0.52 -2.14
N LEU A 259 -3.38 -0.26 -2.78
CA LEU A 259 -2.31 0.22 -3.66
C LEU A 259 -2.74 0.02 -5.11
N PHE A 260 -2.17 0.85 -5.98
CA PHE A 260 -2.48 0.83 -7.40
C PHE A 260 -1.23 0.57 -8.23
N HIS A 261 -1.41 -0.07 -9.38
CA HIS A 261 -0.42 -0.16 -10.46
C HIS A 261 -0.36 1.19 -11.20
N SER A 262 0.67 1.37 -12.03
CA SER A 262 0.85 2.60 -12.82
C SER A 262 -0.26 2.86 -13.84
N ASP A 263 -1.03 1.84 -14.22
CA ASP A 263 -2.20 1.95 -15.10
C ASP A 263 -3.50 2.31 -14.35
N GLY A 264 -3.42 2.49 -13.03
CA GLY A 264 -4.54 2.81 -12.15
C GLY A 264 -5.38 1.61 -11.71
N THR A 265 -5.01 0.38 -12.09
CA THR A 265 -5.66 -0.84 -11.56
C THR A 265 -5.17 -1.13 -10.14
N VAL A 266 -5.96 -1.83 -9.33
CA VAL A 266 -5.57 -2.17 -7.95
C VAL A 266 -4.47 -3.23 -7.98
N SER A 267 -3.33 -2.95 -7.34
CA SER A 267 -2.22 -3.89 -7.19
C SER A 267 -2.28 -4.69 -5.90
N TYR A 268 -2.84 -4.09 -4.86
CA TYR A 268 -3.02 -4.73 -3.56
C TYR A 268 -4.20 -4.12 -2.81
N GLU A 269 -4.95 -4.95 -2.09
CA GLU A 269 -6.00 -4.54 -1.16
C GLU A 269 -5.85 -5.36 0.14
N GLY A 270 -5.69 -4.69 1.27
CA GLY A 270 -5.46 -5.38 2.55
C GLY A 270 -4.96 -4.46 3.66
N GLY A 271 -4.38 -5.07 4.69
CA GLY A 271 -3.83 -4.35 5.84
C GLY A 271 -2.43 -3.77 5.61
N PHE A 272 -2.17 -2.65 6.28
CA PHE A 272 -0.89 -1.97 6.35
C PHE A 272 -0.51 -1.73 7.80
N SER A 273 0.78 -1.87 8.10
CA SER A 273 1.35 -1.43 9.37
C SER A 273 2.74 -0.86 9.12
N ALA A 274 2.98 0.35 9.64
CA ALA A 274 4.24 1.07 9.43
C ALA A 274 4.66 1.16 7.95
N GLY A 275 3.68 1.36 7.06
CA GLY A 275 3.92 1.56 5.63
C GLY A 275 4.09 0.26 4.82
N LYS A 276 4.04 -0.90 5.49
CA LYS A 276 4.25 -2.21 4.86
C LYS A 276 2.97 -3.02 4.89
N ARG A 277 2.77 -3.88 3.89
CA ARG A 277 1.65 -4.82 3.84
C ARG A 277 1.73 -5.79 5.02
N SER A 278 0.63 -5.93 5.75
CA SER A 278 0.56 -6.69 7.00
C SER A 278 -0.85 -7.20 7.26
N GLY A 279 -0.98 -8.42 7.77
CA GLY A 279 -2.25 -9.10 7.97
C GLY A 279 -2.89 -9.60 6.67
N ALA A 280 -4.17 -9.93 6.71
CA ALA A 280 -4.91 -10.41 5.54
C ALA A 280 -4.88 -9.39 4.39
N GLY A 281 -4.63 -9.89 3.17
CA GLY A 281 -4.64 -9.07 1.98
C GLY A 281 -4.70 -9.87 0.69
N LYS A 282 -4.89 -9.14 -0.40
CA LYS A 282 -5.03 -9.65 -1.76
C LYS A 282 -4.14 -8.83 -2.69
N GLU A 283 -3.17 -9.49 -3.30
CA GLU A 283 -2.32 -8.91 -4.34
C GLU A 283 -2.85 -9.32 -5.71
N LEU A 284 -2.86 -8.40 -6.67
CA LEU A 284 -3.43 -8.58 -8.00
C LEU A 284 -2.39 -8.29 -9.09
N TYR A 285 -2.47 -9.05 -10.17
CA TYR A 285 -1.78 -8.76 -11.42
C TYR A 285 -2.40 -7.55 -12.13
N PRO A 286 -1.67 -6.88 -13.04
CA PRO A 286 -2.22 -5.78 -13.85
C PRO A 286 -3.44 -6.16 -14.70
N ASN A 287 -3.57 -7.46 -15.04
CA ASN A 287 -4.76 -7.98 -15.74
C ASN A 287 -5.99 -8.14 -14.83
N GLY A 288 -5.88 -7.81 -13.54
CA GLY A 288 -6.94 -7.89 -12.54
C GLY A 288 -7.11 -9.27 -11.89
N PHE A 289 -6.39 -10.30 -12.33
CA PHE A 289 -6.42 -11.59 -11.64
C PHE A 289 -5.68 -11.53 -10.31
N VAL A 290 -6.17 -12.33 -9.36
CA VAL A 290 -5.50 -12.50 -8.08
C VAL A 290 -4.13 -13.12 -8.35
N ARG A 291 -3.09 -12.56 -7.73
CA ARG A 291 -1.76 -13.16 -7.66
C ARG A 291 -1.59 -13.94 -6.37
N TYR A 292 -2.01 -13.33 -5.26
CA TYR A 292 -1.92 -13.92 -3.95
C TYR A 292 -3.08 -13.45 -3.06
N GLU A 293 -3.62 -14.34 -2.26
CA GLU A 293 -4.62 -14.06 -1.24
C GLU A 293 -4.26 -14.81 0.05
N GLY A 294 -4.02 -14.08 1.13
CA GLY A 294 -3.54 -14.66 2.38
C GLY A 294 -2.97 -13.62 3.34
N GLU A 295 -2.18 -14.09 4.31
CA GLU A 295 -1.55 -13.23 5.31
C GLU A 295 -0.25 -12.60 4.79
N PHE A 296 -0.01 -11.35 5.16
CA PHE A 296 1.22 -10.61 4.88
C PHE A 296 1.93 -10.27 6.19
N LEU A 297 3.26 -10.25 6.14
CA LEU A 297 4.09 -9.74 7.23
C LEU A 297 5.27 -8.98 6.62
N LEU A 298 5.33 -7.66 6.87
CA LEU A 298 6.41 -6.79 6.40
C LEU A 298 6.67 -6.94 4.88
N ASP A 299 5.61 -6.81 4.08
CA ASP A 299 5.61 -6.94 2.60
C ASP A 299 5.87 -8.34 2.04
N ARG A 300 5.92 -9.36 2.88
CA ARG A 300 6.13 -10.76 2.45
C ARG A 300 4.90 -11.60 2.73
N TYR A 301 4.65 -12.60 1.87
CA TYR A 301 3.64 -13.62 2.14
C TYR A 301 4.01 -14.39 3.42
N HIS A 302 3.03 -14.61 4.27
CA HIS A 302 3.19 -15.28 5.55
C HIS A 302 1.93 -16.10 5.87
N GLY A 303 2.00 -16.98 6.86
CA GLY A 303 0.83 -17.75 7.31
C GLY A 303 0.17 -18.55 6.20
N ALA A 304 -1.14 -18.77 6.30
CA ALA A 304 -1.90 -19.44 5.26
C ALA A 304 -2.18 -18.50 4.07
N GLY A 305 -2.06 -19.02 2.86
CA GLY A 305 -2.39 -18.27 1.65
C GLY A 305 -2.55 -19.14 0.41
N SER A 306 -3.06 -18.51 -0.64
CA SER A 306 -3.26 -19.08 -1.97
C SER A 306 -2.53 -18.23 -3.00
N LEU A 307 -1.70 -18.86 -3.81
CA LEU A 307 -0.97 -18.26 -4.92
C LEU A 307 -1.59 -18.71 -6.24
N TYR A 308 -1.77 -17.77 -7.15
CA TYR A 308 -2.43 -17.97 -8.43
C TYR A 308 -1.50 -17.55 -9.57
N GLY A 309 -1.66 -18.18 -10.73
CA GLY A 309 -0.99 -17.77 -11.97
C GLY A 309 -1.66 -16.56 -12.63
N GLU A 310 -1.01 -16.01 -13.66
CA GLU A 310 -1.57 -14.89 -14.45
C GLU A 310 -2.85 -15.25 -15.22
N ASP A 311 -3.13 -16.53 -15.38
CA ASP A 311 -4.39 -17.05 -15.95
C ASP A 311 -5.51 -17.21 -14.90
N GLY A 312 -5.24 -16.80 -13.66
CA GLY A 312 -6.17 -16.90 -12.53
C GLY A 312 -6.29 -18.30 -11.94
N LYS A 313 -5.52 -19.29 -12.40
CA LYS A 313 -5.57 -20.64 -11.85
C LYS A 313 -4.75 -20.74 -10.58
N LEU A 314 -5.27 -21.52 -9.62
CA LEU A 314 -4.57 -21.81 -8.37
C LEU A 314 -3.27 -22.56 -8.70
N ALA A 315 -2.15 -22.03 -8.25
CA ALA A 315 -0.82 -22.62 -8.43
C ALA A 315 -0.34 -23.27 -7.13
N TYR A 316 -0.72 -22.72 -5.97
CA TYR A 316 -0.38 -23.27 -4.67
C TYR A 316 -1.36 -22.80 -3.60
N ALA A 317 -1.72 -23.67 -2.67
CA ALA A 317 -2.46 -23.34 -1.46
C ALA A 317 -1.76 -23.98 -0.25
N GLY A 318 -1.42 -23.19 0.76
CA GLY A 318 -0.69 -23.70 1.92
C GLY A 318 -0.07 -22.61 2.77
N SER A 319 0.92 -22.99 3.56
CA SER A 319 1.61 -22.07 4.45
C SER A 319 2.80 -21.37 3.78
N PHE A 320 3.07 -20.14 4.22
CA PHE A 320 4.15 -19.29 3.74
C PHE A 320 4.98 -18.78 4.92
N LEU A 321 6.29 -18.75 4.72
CA LEU A 321 7.22 -18.14 5.66
C LEU A 321 8.16 -17.21 4.89
N SER A 322 8.08 -15.91 5.18
CA SER A 322 8.92 -14.88 4.56
C SER A 322 8.90 -14.90 3.03
N GLY A 323 7.73 -15.14 2.43
CA GLY A 323 7.53 -15.17 0.98
C GLY A 323 7.75 -16.54 0.33
N ALA A 324 8.34 -17.51 1.02
CA ALA A 324 8.55 -18.86 0.50
C ALA A 324 7.45 -19.83 0.98
N LYS A 325 7.10 -20.82 0.15
CA LYS A 325 6.23 -21.93 0.56
C LYS A 325 6.89 -22.68 1.72
N SER A 326 6.14 -22.97 2.77
CA SER A 326 6.64 -23.61 3.98
C SER A 326 5.52 -24.42 4.65
N GLY A 327 5.86 -25.43 5.46
CA GLY A 327 4.87 -26.25 6.15
C GLY A 327 3.97 -27.00 5.17
N SER A 328 2.73 -27.26 5.57
CA SER A 328 1.81 -28.06 4.75
C SER A 328 1.22 -27.24 3.59
N GLY A 329 1.10 -27.86 2.42
CA GLY A 329 0.42 -27.25 1.28
C GLY A 329 0.21 -28.20 0.10
N GLU A 330 -0.50 -27.68 -0.89
CA GLU A 330 -0.78 -28.33 -2.17
C GLU A 330 -0.28 -27.44 -3.32
N GLU A 331 0.43 -28.04 -4.27
CA GLU A 331 0.84 -27.40 -5.51
C GLU A 331 0.06 -28.01 -6.68
N TYR A 332 -0.37 -27.16 -7.62
CA TYR A 332 -1.26 -27.53 -8.71
C TYR A 332 -0.56 -27.41 -10.07
N THR A 333 -1.01 -28.22 -11.03
CA THR A 333 -0.59 -28.12 -12.43
C THR A 333 -1.32 -26.98 -13.15
N SER A 334 -0.89 -26.65 -14.37
CA SER A 334 -1.60 -25.68 -15.23
C SER A 334 -3.00 -26.12 -15.66
N THR A 335 -3.34 -27.41 -15.48
CA THR A 335 -4.69 -27.96 -15.69
C THR A 335 -5.55 -27.90 -14.43
N GLY A 336 -4.97 -27.56 -13.27
CA GLY A 336 -5.64 -27.50 -11.98
C GLY A 336 -5.62 -28.81 -11.17
N ALA A 337 -4.95 -29.86 -11.65
CA ALA A 337 -4.75 -31.09 -10.88
C ALA A 337 -3.71 -30.87 -9.78
N VAL A 338 -3.89 -31.47 -8.60
CA VAL A 338 -2.87 -31.45 -7.53
C VAL A 338 -1.66 -32.21 -8.04
N ARG A 339 -0.52 -31.52 -8.18
CA ARG A 339 0.78 -32.12 -8.53
C ARG A 339 1.46 -32.71 -7.30
N TYR A 340 1.39 -32.00 -6.18
CA TYR A 340 2.03 -32.40 -4.93
C TYR A 340 1.20 -31.95 -3.74
N SER A 341 1.05 -32.81 -2.74
CA SER A 341 0.44 -32.49 -1.44
C SER A 341 1.36 -33.00 -0.34
N GLY A 342 1.86 -32.12 0.54
CA GLY A 342 2.85 -32.49 1.55
C GLY A 342 3.50 -31.30 2.24
N GLN A 343 4.69 -31.52 2.81
CA GLN A 343 5.45 -30.45 3.48
C GLN A 343 6.38 -29.71 2.53
N PHE A 344 6.59 -28.43 2.83
CA PHE A 344 7.47 -27.53 2.11
C PHE A 344 8.48 -26.91 3.08
N GLU A 345 9.70 -26.71 2.60
CA GLU A 345 10.73 -25.95 3.30
C GLU A 345 11.43 -25.05 2.28
N ASN A 346 11.36 -23.73 2.49
CA ASN A 346 11.93 -22.73 1.59
C ASN A 346 11.57 -22.94 0.11
N GLY A 347 10.30 -23.23 -0.17
CA GLY A 347 9.80 -23.45 -1.53
C GLY A 347 10.01 -24.86 -2.09
N SER A 348 10.80 -25.71 -1.42
CA SER A 348 11.11 -27.06 -1.88
C SER A 348 10.25 -28.11 -1.18
N TYR A 349 9.87 -29.18 -1.88
CA TYR A 349 9.23 -30.34 -1.26
C TYR A 349 10.15 -30.94 -0.18
N GLN A 350 9.57 -31.24 0.98
CA GLN A 350 10.29 -31.71 2.16
C GLN A 350 9.39 -32.70 2.92
N GLY A 351 9.98 -33.58 3.73
CA GLY A 351 9.22 -34.46 4.63
C GLY A 351 8.30 -35.42 3.88
N ILE A 352 7.16 -35.76 4.48
CA ILE A 352 6.20 -36.71 3.90
C ILE A 352 5.27 -35.96 2.94
N GLY A 353 5.04 -36.54 1.76
CA GLY A 353 4.09 -36.03 0.77
C GLY A 353 3.63 -37.07 -0.23
N THR A 354 2.71 -36.64 -1.09
CA THR A 354 2.20 -37.40 -2.23
C THR A 354 2.47 -36.60 -3.49
N LEU A 355 3.17 -37.21 -4.44
CA LEU A 355 3.37 -36.70 -5.80
C LEU A 355 2.38 -37.41 -6.72
N ASN A 356 1.63 -36.62 -7.49
CA ASN A 356 0.67 -37.12 -8.46
C ASN A 356 1.21 -36.99 -9.90
N ASP A 357 0.67 -37.78 -10.81
CA ASP A 357 0.93 -37.67 -12.24
C ASP A 357 0.13 -36.52 -12.89
N ALA A 358 0.19 -36.41 -14.22
CA ALA A 358 -0.48 -35.35 -14.97
C ALA A 358 -2.02 -35.44 -14.91
N ASP A 359 -2.56 -36.63 -14.64
CA ASP A 359 -4.00 -36.90 -14.53
C ASP A 359 -4.50 -36.78 -13.07
N GLY A 360 -3.58 -36.53 -12.13
CA GLY A 360 -3.86 -36.37 -10.70
C GLY A 360 -3.88 -37.69 -9.92
N ALA A 361 -3.49 -38.82 -10.52
CA ALA A 361 -3.37 -40.08 -9.82
C ALA A 361 -2.07 -40.13 -9.01
N PRO A 362 -2.06 -40.75 -7.82
CA PRO A 362 -0.86 -40.81 -6.97
C PRO A 362 0.24 -41.63 -7.63
N ALA A 363 1.32 -40.95 -8.03
CA ALA A 363 2.49 -41.55 -8.65
C ALA A 363 3.52 -42.03 -7.61
N TYR A 364 3.59 -41.33 -6.47
CA TYR A 364 4.47 -41.68 -5.36
C TYR A 364 3.94 -41.09 -4.05
N LYS A 365 4.01 -41.86 -2.97
CA LYS A 365 3.78 -41.39 -1.60
C LYS A 365 4.99 -41.76 -0.75
N GLY A 366 5.53 -40.81 -0.01
CA GLY A 366 6.72 -41.05 0.80
C GLY A 366 7.49 -39.79 1.13
N PHE A 367 8.82 -39.91 1.23
CA PHE A 367 9.69 -38.87 1.73
C PHE A 367 10.29 -38.02 0.60
N PHE A 368 10.42 -36.73 0.87
CA PHE A 368 11.00 -35.72 0.00
C PHE A 368 12.08 -34.95 0.77
N ARG A 369 13.14 -34.58 0.05
CA ARG A 369 14.22 -33.76 0.61
C ARG A 369 14.81 -32.87 -0.47
N GLY A 370 14.86 -31.57 -0.21
CA GLY A 370 15.43 -30.60 -1.15
C GLY A 370 14.72 -30.61 -2.51
N GLY A 371 13.40 -30.81 -2.52
CA GLY A 371 12.57 -30.79 -3.73
C GLY A 371 12.50 -32.10 -4.52
N GLY A 372 13.30 -33.11 -4.18
CA GLY A 372 13.32 -34.42 -4.83
C GLY A 372 12.78 -35.54 -3.95
N ILE A 373 12.46 -36.67 -4.57
CA ILE A 373 12.14 -37.92 -3.85
C ILE A 373 13.38 -38.38 -3.06
N TRP A 374 13.15 -38.79 -1.81
CA TRP A 374 14.15 -39.33 -0.90
C TRP A 374 13.66 -40.65 -0.31
N ALA A 375 13.60 -41.69 -1.16
CA ALA A 375 13.07 -43.00 -0.77
C ALA A 375 13.89 -43.70 0.32
N GLU A 376 15.15 -43.31 0.53
CA GLU A 376 15.96 -43.75 1.67
C GLU A 376 15.34 -43.40 3.03
N GLY A 377 14.43 -42.41 3.09
CA GLY A 377 13.70 -42.05 4.30
C GLY A 377 12.80 -43.13 4.86
N PHE A 378 12.52 -44.20 4.10
CA PHE A 378 11.83 -45.38 4.61
C PHE A 378 12.72 -46.31 5.41
N LEU A 379 14.04 -46.28 5.21
CA LEU A 379 14.97 -47.17 5.92
C LEU A 379 14.97 -46.84 7.41
N SER A 380 15.08 -47.88 8.23
CA SER A 380 15.05 -47.79 9.69
C SER A 380 13.74 -47.27 10.30
N LEU A 381 12.67 -47.12 9.51
CA LEU A 381 11.35 -46.84 10.07
C LEU A 381 10.77 -48.06 10.77
N SER A 382 10.07 -47.85 11.88
CA SER A 382 9.26 -48.90 12.49
C SER A 382 8.09 -49.31 11.59
N LEU A 383 7.59 -50.53 11.75
CA LEU A 383 6.38 -51.00 11.08
C LEU A 383 5.21 -50.02 11.25
N ALA A 384 5.00 -49.52 12.47
CA ALA A 384 3.95 -48.54 12.77
C ALA A 384 4.12 -47.26 11.96
N LYS A 385 5.34 -46.71 11.86
CA LYS A 385 5.59 -45.47 11.11
C LYS A 385 5.51 -45.67 9.60
N LEU A 386 5.91 -46.85 9.10
CA LEU A 386 5.74 -47.23 7.71
C LEU A 386 4.25 -47.26 7.34
N GLN A 387 3.43 -47.92 8.15
CA GLN A 387 1.98 -48.01 7.94
C GLN A 387 1.26 -46.67 8.13
N GLU A 388 1.73 -45.82 9.05
CA GLU A 388 1.25 -44.44 9.18
C GLU A 388 1.51 -43.65 7.87
N THR A 389 2.66 -43.89 7.23
CA THR A 389 3.07 -43.18 6.02
C THR A 389 2.32 -43.70 4.77
N LEU A 390 2.27 -45.02 4.57
CA LEU A 390 1.75 -45.62 3.34
C LEU A 390 0.34 -46.23 3.45
N GLY A 391 -0.17 -46.42 4.66
CA GLY A 391 -1.39 -47.16 4.93
C GLY A 391 -1.13 -48.65 5.19
N ALA A 392 -2.18 -49.45 5.12
CA ALA A 392 -2.07 -50.91 5.22
C ALA A 392 -1.36 -51.48 3.97
N ALA A 393 -0.55 -52.52 4.17
CA ALA A 393 0.07 -53.25 3.08
C ALA A 393 -0.97 -54.10 2.33
N ASP A 394 -0.67 -54.46 1.09
CA ASP A 394 -1.51 -55.37 0.32
C ASP A 394 -1.58 -56.75 0.99
N PRO A 395 -2.72 -57.44 0.93
CA PRO A 395 -2.81 -58.81 1.40
C PRO A 395 -1.79 -59.68 0.66
N PRO A 396 -1.17 -60.66 1.34
CA PRO A 396 -0.28 -61.60 0.67
C PRO A 396 -1.04 -62.26 -0.48
N ALA A 397 -0.39 -62.36 -1.64
CA ALA A 397 -0.98 -63.01 -2.81
C ALA A 397 -1.49 -64.40 -2.40
N ALA A 398 -2.76 -64.68 -2.67
CA ALA A 398 -3.33 -65.99 -2.37
C ALA A 398 -2.48 -67.06 -3.08
N PRO A 399 -2.12 -68.17 -2.40
CA PRO A 399 -1.38 -69.24 -3.06
C PRO A 399 -2.20 -69.70 -4.26
N GLU A 400 -1.62 -69.64 -5.46
CA GLU A 400 -2.24 -70.15 -6.67
C GLU A 400 -2.60 -71.62 -6.43
N GLU A 401 -3.90 -71.95 -6.43
CA GLU A 401 -4.32 -73.35 -6.31
C GLU A 401 -3.69 -74.15 -7.46
N PRO A 402 -3.09 -75.32 -7.19
CA PRO A 402 -2.47 -76.12 -8.23
C PRO A 402 -3.53 -76.49 -9.28
N ILE A 403 -3.26 -76.10 -10.53
CA ILE A 403 -4.07 -76.47 -11.68
C ILE A 403 -3.93 -77.98 -11.87
N ASP A 404 -4.94 -78.74 -11.45
CA ASP A 404 -5.07 -80.16 -11.78
C ASP A 404 -5.34 -80.30 -13.29
N LEU A 405 -4.30 -80.67 -14.04
CA LEU A 405 -4.40 -81.10 -15.43
C LEU A 405 -5.00 -82.50 -15.50
N GLU A 406 -6.33 -82.62 -15.49
CA GLU A 406 -7.00 -83.85 -15.93
C GLU A 406 -6.85 -84.02 -17.45
N LEU A 407 -6.08 -85.05 -17.84
CA LEU A 407 -5.97 -85.53 -19.22
C LEU A 407 -7.32 -86.11 -19.68
N PRO A 408 -7.84 -85.78 -20.87
CA PRO A 408 -9.14 -86.26 -21.32
C PRO A 408 -9.08 -87.74 -21.70
N ALA A 409 -10.07 -88.49 -21.19
CA ALA A 409 -10.31 -89.87 -21.58
C ALA A 409 -10.89 -89.97 -23.00
N VAL A 410 -10.42 -91.00 -23.71
CA VAL A 410 -10.83 -91.41 -25.05
C VAL A 410 -12.22 -92.04 -25.01
N GLU A 411 -13.17 -91.54 -25.80
CA GLU A 411 -14.25 -92.37 -26.39
C GLU A 411 -14.71 -91.83 -27.76
N ALA A 412 -14.95 -92.76 -28.68
CA ALA A 412 -15.67 -92.63 -29.96
C ALA A 412 -16.49 -93.94 -30.12
N PRO A 413 -17.45 -94.10 -31.05
CA PRO A 413 -18.18 -93.14 -31.91
C PRO A 413 -19.73 -93.39 -31.97
N VAL A 414 -20.40 -92.69 -32.91
CA VAL A 414 -21.60 -93.04 -33.71
C VAL A 414 -22.96 -92.38 -33.38
N GLY A 415 -23.52 -91.70 -34.38
CA GLY A 415 -24.96 -91.41 -34.55
C GLY A 415 -25.24 -90.36 -35.65
N GLU A 416 -25.68 -90.82 -36.84
CA GLU A 416 -25.98 -90.06 -38.06
C GLU A 416 -27.29 -89.20 -38.03
N GLU A 417 -27.21 -87.99 -38.62
CA GLU A 417 -28.09 -87.27 -39.61
C GLU A 417 -29.65 -87.38 -39.63
N PRO A 418 -30.43 -86.55 -40.39
CA PRO A 418 -30.05 -85.63 -41.49
C PRO A 418 -30.74 -84.24 -41.62
N ALA A 419 -30.09 -83.41 -42.47
CA ALA A 419 -30.59 -82.51 -43.52
C ALA A 419 -31.56 -81.33 -43.28
N ALA A 420 -31.08 -80.13 -43.65
CA ALA A 420 -31.59 -79.22 -44.72
C ALA A 420 -30.70 -77.96 -44.71
N GLY A 421 -30.22 -77.32 -45.78
CA GLY A 421 -30.49 -77.37 -47.21
C GLY A 421 -30.40 -75.93 -47.75
N THR A 422 -29.73 -75.76 -48.91
CA THR A 422 -29.74 -74.62 -49.87
C THR A 422 -28.75 -73.44 -49.71
N ASP A 423 -27.84 -73.39 -50.69
CA ASP A 423 -27.56 -72.33 -51.69
C ASP A 423 -27.34 -70.88 -51.21
N GLY A 424 -26.40 -70.08 -51.73
CA GLY A 424 -25.62 -70.14 -52.97
C GLY A 424 -25.44 -68.70 -53.50
N GLY A 425 -24.31 -68.41 -54.15
CA GLY A 425 -24.16 -67.34 -55.17
C GLY A 425 -24.18 -65.87 -54.70
N THR A 426 -23.05 -65.19 -54.60
CA THR A 426 -22.30 -64.46 -55.67
C THR A 426 -22.86 -63.11 -56.11
N SER A 427 -21.92 -62.16 -56.23
CA SER A 427 -21.85 -61.03 -57.19
C SER A 427 -22.71 -59.80 -56.85
N ASN A 428 -22.34 -58.56 -57.14
CA ASN A 428 -21.21 -57.89 -57.79
C ASN A 428 -21.40 -56.40 -57.41
N GLU A 429 -20.39 -55.54 -57.26
CA GLU A 429 -19.82 -54.63 -58.28
C GLU A 429 -19.00 -53.62 -57.43
N GLY A 430 -17.87 -53.06 -57.83
CA GLY A 430 -17.18 -53.02 -59.10
C GLY A 430 -16.10 -51.92 -59.02
N GLY A 431 -15.02 -52.09 -59.79
CA GLY A 431 -14.02 -51.06 -60.12
C GLY A 431 -12.99 -50.82 -59.02
N GLY A 432 -11.74 -51.29 -59.12
CA GLY A 432 -10.78 -50.96 -60.19
C GLY A 432 -9.82 -49.89 -59.62
N SER A 433 -8.78 -50.27 -58.87
CA SER A 433 -7.44 -50.65 -59.35
C SER A 433 -6.79 -49.60 -60.24
N SER A 434 -5.75 -48.92 -59.73
CA SER A 434 -4.38 -49.14 -60.23
C SER A 434 -3.33 -48.34 -59.45
N ASN A 435 -2.45 -49.10 -58.81
CA ASN A 435 -1.00 -48.92 -58.62
C ASN A 435 -0.31 -48.07 -59.73
N ASN A 436 0.88 -47.47 -59.59
CA ASN A 436 2.07 -47.84 -58.83
C ASN A 436 3.16 -46.75 -59.00
N ALA A 437 4.09 -46.68 -58.03
CA ALA A 437 5.54 -46.40 -58.18
C ALA A 437 6.00 -44.99 -58.66
N ALA A 438 7.17 -44.43 -58.31
CA ALA A 438 8.39 -44.91 -57.65
C ALA A 438 9.18 -43.71 -57.05
N ALA A 439 10.10 -44.02 -56.12
CA ALA A 439 11.09 -43.16 -55.45
C ALA A 439 12.26 -42.71 -56.39
N PRO A 440 13.46 -42.24 -55.95
CA PRO A 440 13.95 -41.72 -54.64
C PRO A 440 14.80 -40.42 -54.76
N SER A 441 15.28 -39.82 -53.64
CA SER A 441 16.71 -39.43 -53.40
C SER A 441 16.91 -38.41 -52.26
N ASP A 442 18.14 -38.48 -51.71
CA ASP A 442 18.96 -37.41 -51.10
C ASP A 442 18.95 -37.14 -49.57
N ALA A 443 19.95 -37.75 -48.93
CA ALA A 443 21.25 -37.16 -48.55
C ALA A 443 21.31 -35.90 -47.65
N SER A 444 22.30 -35.99 -46.78
CA SER A 444 22.70 -35.20 -45.62
C SER A 444 23.64 -34.01 -45.91
N VAL A 445 24.00 -33.32 -44.81
CA VAL A 445 25.12 -32.37 -44.54
C VAL A 445 24.89 -30.91 -45.03
N ASN A 446 25.24 -29.79 -44.33
CA ASN A 446 26.23 -29.53 -43.29
C ASN A 446 26.03 -28.15 -42.58
N GLU A 447 26.45 -28.07 -41.31
CA GLU A 447 27.20 -27.02 -40.55
C GLU A 447 27.03 -25.47 -40.65
N ALA A 448 26.95 -24.86 -39.44
CA ALA A 448 27.85 -23.87 -38.80
C ALA A 448 27.87 -22.35 -39.15
N ALA A 449 28.26 -21.59 -38.11
CA ALA A 449 28.72 -20.18 -38.02
C ALA A 449 27.63 -19.08 -38.05
N SER A 450 27.70 -17.93 -37.38
CA SER A 450 28.61 -17.27 -36.42
C SER A 450 27.93 -15.94 -36.03
N SER A 451 28.23 -15.34 -34.88
CA SER A 451 28.03 -13.89 -34.70
C SER A 451 28.96 -13.31 -33.63
N GLU A 452 29.87 -12.44 -34.06
CA GLU A 452 30.71 -11.55 -33.26
C GLU A 452 30.13 -10.12 -33.24
N GLY A 453 30.35 -9.42 -32.11
CA GLY A 453 30.58 -7.96 -32.00
C GLY A 453 29.36 -7.01 -32.04
N ALA A 454 29.29 -5.89 -31.33
CA ALA A 454 30.16 -5.20 -30.37
C ALA A 454 29.39 -3.96 -29.81
N SER A 455 29.76 -3.51 -28.60
CA SER A 455 29.67 -2.13 -28.02
C SER A 455 28.31 -1.39 -27.98
N GLY A 456 27.92 -0.64 -26.96
CA GLY A 456 28.61 -0.14 -25.77
C GLY A 456 27.68 0.77 -24.94
N ASP A 457 28.31 1.44 -23.97
CA ASP A 457 27.83 2.54 -23.13
C ASP A 457 27.03 2.18 -21.85
N LYS A 458 27.78 2.19 -20.73
CA LYS A 458 27.24 2.24 -19.36
C LYS A 458 27.58 3.61 -18.78
N GLY A 459 26.56 4.44 -18.62
CA GLY A 459 26.61 5.62 -17.76
C GLY A 459 26.46 5.20 -16.30
N GLU A 460 27.53 5.42 -15.54
CA GLU A 460 27.60 5.31 -14.09
C GLU A 460 26.89 6.51 -13.45
N VAL A 461 25.93 6.26 -12.53
CA VAL A 461 25.48 7.28 -11.57
C VAL A 461 25.63 6.69 -10.17
N GLN A 462 26.62 7.21 -9.46
CA GLN A 462 26.89 6.99 -8.04
C GLN A 462 25.81 7.65 -7.19
N ALA A 463 25.23 6.90 -6.25
CA ALA A 463 24.55 7.46 -5.09
C ALA A 463 25.43 7.21 -3.86
N LEU A 464 25.89 8.32 -3.29
CA LEU A 464 26.69 8.44 -2.08
C LEU A 464 25.87 8.00 -0.87
N SER A 465 26.40 7.07 -0.08
CA SER A 465 26.01 6.86 1.31
C SER A 465 27.25 7.10 2.17
N ASP A 466 27.23 8.18 2.94
CA ASP A 466 28.27 8.46 3.91
C ASP A 466 27.66 8.98 5.20
N SER A 467 28.39 8.72 6.28
CA SER A 467 28.13 9.01 7.70
C SER A 467 27.27 8.01 8.47
N SER A 468 27.60 7.62 9.69
CA SER A 468 28.88 7.40 10.40
C SER A 468 28.49 6.86 11.77
N ALA A 469 29.36 6.01 12.33
CA ALA A 469 29.23 5.35 13.61
C ALA A 469 29.01 6.28 14.81
N ILE A 470 28.32 5.75 15.82
CA ILE A 470 28.54 6.07 17.24
C ILE A 470 28.57 4.73 17.99
N ASP A 471 29.73 4.42 18.56
CA ASP A 471 29.95 3.43 19.61
C ASP A 471 29.28 3.88 20.91
N GLU A 472 28.66 2.98 21.66
CA GLU A 472 29.01 2.82 23.08
C GLU A 472 28.58 1.46 23.64
N ALA A 473 29.33 1.04 24.65
CA ALA A 473 29.51 -0.32 25.12
C ALA A 473 28.70 -0.66 26.38
N GLY A 474 28.54 -1.97 26.59
CA GLY A 474 28.50 -2.61 27.91
C GLY A 474 27.14 -2.66 28.62
N ASP A 475 26.63 -3.86 28.88
CA ASP A 475 26.76 -4.47 30.21
C ASP A 475 26.15 -5.90 30.22
N GLN A 476 26.85 -6.82 30.88
CA GLN A 476 26.41 -8.17 31.22
C GLN A 476 26.22 -8.23 32.73
N SER A 477 25.04 -8.60 33.20
CA SER A 477 24.79 -9.23 34.52
C SER A 477 23.28 -9.44 34.64
N ALA A 478 22.71 -10.32 35.46
CA ALA A 478 23.12 -11.56 36.11
C ALA A 478 21.79 -12.17 36.61
N ALA A 479 21.82 -13.47 36.86
CA ALA A 479 20.77 -14.24 37.50
C ALA A 479 20.28 -13.63 38.83
N VAL A 480 18.98 -13.75 39.11
CA VAL A 480 18.45 -13.90 40.47
C VAL A 480 17.28 -14.89 40.43
N GLU A 481 17.53 -16.06 41.01
CA GLU A 481 16.53 -16.96 41.57
C GLU A 481 15.87 -16.36 42.82
N ALA A 482 14.62 -16.74 43.09
CA ALA A 482 14.18 -17.37 44.34
C ALA A 482 12.74 -16.97 44.69
N GLY A 483 11.90 -17.98 44.98
CA GLY A 483 10.57 -17.78 45.52
C GLY A 483 9.68 -19.02 45.49
N THR A 484 10.23 -20.20 45.76
CA THR A 484 9.48 -21.43 46.03
C THR A 484 8.96 -21.44 47.48
N ASN A 485 7.69 -21.77 47.64
CA ASN A 485 7.03 -22.39 48.79
C ASN A 485 5.83 -23.12 48.15
N GLY A 486 5.62 -24.42 48.23
CA GLY A 486 5.85 -25.35 49.34
C GLY A 486 4.52 -26.08 49.54
N ASP A 487 4.61 -27.39 49.76
CA ASP A 487 3.54 -28.32 50.18
C ASP A 487 2.60 -28.94 49.13
N ALA A 488 3.00 -30.14 48.69
CA ALA A 488 2.11 -31.28 48.63
C ALA A 488 1.92 -31.88 50.05
N PRO A 489 0.81 -32.59 50.32
CA PRO A 489 1.01 -34.01 50.61
C PRO A 489 -0.07 -34.96 50.07
N GLU A 490 0.43 -36.15 49.71
CA GLU A 490 -0.08 -37.51 49.94
C GLU A 490 -1.59 -37.89 49.80
N SER A 491 -1.80 -38.77 48.82
CA SER A 491 -2.38 -40.13 48.91
C SER A 491 -3.87 -40.39 49.17
N ALA A 492 -4.43 -41.13 48.21
CA ALA A 492 -5.22 -42.36 48.33
C ALA A 492 -6.76 -42.31 48.42
N SER A 493 -7.33 -43.08 47.47
CA SER A 493 -8.46 -44.02 47.57
C SER A 493 -9.90 -43.52 47.32
N ASP A 494 -10.41 -44.00 46.18
CA ASP A 494 -11.59 -44.86 46.04
C ASP A 494 -12.90 -44.36 45.38
N ALA A 495 -13.37 -45.29 44.52
CA ALA A 495 -14.71 -45.54 43.96
C ALA A 495 -15.18 -44.61 42.82
N GLN A 496 -15.22 -44.99 41.52
CA GLN A 496 -15.70 -46.18 40.78
C GLN A 496 -17.14 -46.03 40.22
N SER A 497 -17.26 -46.48 38.96
CA SER A 497 -18.46 -46.77 38.14
C SER A 497 -19.05 -45.59 37.33
N ALA A 498 -19.44 -45.75 36.06
CA ALA A 498 -19.87 -46.97 35.37
C ALA A 498 -19.48 -46.97 33.88
N ALA A 499 -19.00 -48.13 33.43
CA ALA A 499 -18.90 -48.56 32.04
C ALA A 499 -19.74 -49.83 31.87
N ALA A 500 -20.44 -49.95 30.75
CA ALA A 500 -20.94 -51.18 30.12
C ALA A 500 -21.45 -50.80 28.72
N ALA A 501 -21.39 -51.61 27.66
CA ALA A 501 -20.66 -52.81 27.29
C ALA A 501 -21.19 -53.18 25.89
N VAL A 502 -20.33 -53.46 24.91
CA VAL A 502 -20.60 -54.28 23.70
C VAL A 502 -19.25 -54.46 23.00
N ASP A 503 -18.75 -55.61 22.56
CA ASP A 503 -18.99 -57.03 22.80
C ASP A 503 -17.79 -57.68 22.07
N GLU A 504 -16.86 -58.29 22.81
CA GLU A 504 -15.75 -59.04 22.22
C GLU A 504 -16.21 -60.47 21.96
N ALA A 505 -16.35 -60.82 20.69
CA ALA A 505 -16.54 -62.20 20.26
C ALA A 505 -15.35 -62.64 19.39
N SER A 506 -14.46 -63.41 20.02
CA SER A 506 -13.84 -64.63 19.51
C SER A 506 -13.02 -64.57 18.21
N ALA A 507 -11.70 -64.60 18.38
CA ALA A 507 -10.79 -65.31 17.47
C ALA A 507 -9.68 -65.99 18.30
N ASN A 508 -10.09 -66.94 19.14
CA ASN A 508 -9.18 -67.92 19.74
C ASN A 508 -9.44 -69.25 19.03
N ASP A 509 -8.73 -69.46 17.91
CA ASP A 509 -8.47 -70.77 17.33
C ASP A 509 -7.24 -70.64 16.42
N LEU A 510 -6.08 -70.57 17.07
CA LEU A 510 -4.80 -70.89 16.44
C LEU A 510 -4.15 -71.96 17.33
N PRO A 511 -3.71 -73.10 16.75
CA PRO A 511 -3.10 -74.16 17.53
C PRO A 511 -1.78 -73.66 18.11
N ALA A 512 -1.54 -73.99 19.38
CA ALA A 512 -0.26 -73.82 20.03
C ALA A 512 0.80 -74.67 19.32
N ASP A 513 1.64 -74.00 18.53
CA ASP A 513 2.95 -74.51 18.16
C ASP A 513 3.95 -73.37 18.43
N GLU A 514 5.04 -73.66 19.14
CA GLU A 514 6.15 -72.73 19.36
C GLU A 514 6.81 -72.42 18.02
N SER A 515 6.23 -71.48 17.27
CA SER A 515 6.81 -70.95 16.03
C SER A 515 7.43 -69.59 16.36
N SER A 516 8.75 -69.56 16.41
CA SER A 516 9.54 -68.32 16.45
C SER A 516 8.95 -67.30 15.47
N LEU A 517 8.62 -66.09 15.93
CA LEU A 517 8.26 -64.98 15.04
C LEU A 517 9.27 -64.94 13.88
N PRO A 518 8.82 -64.81 12.63
CA PRO A 518 9.73 -64.82 11.51
C PRO A 518 10.74 -63.67 11.70
N SER A 519 12.02 -64.01 11.63
CA SER A 519 13.13 -63.05 11.83
C SER A 519 13.08 -61.90 10.81
N THR A 520 12.38 -62.12 9.70
CA THR A 520 12.11 -61.14 8.66
C THR A 520 10.66 -61.19 8.20
N MET A 521 10.07 -60.02 7.96
CA MET A 521 8.72 -59.85 7.42
C MET A 521 8.80 -59.12 6.07
N GLN A 522 7.98 -59.50 5.09
CA GLN A 522 7.90 -58.80 3.82
C GLN A 522 6.53 -58.14 3.63
N LEU A 523 6.53 -56.85 3.30
CA LEU A 523 5.33 -56.07 2.99
C LEU A 523 5.40 -55.55 1.56
N THR A 524 4.27 -55.59 0.84
CA THR A 524 4.15 -55.08 -0.53
C THR A 524 3.08 -54.00 -0.59
N TYR A 525 3.39 -52.93 -1.33
CA TYR A 525 2.49 -51.83 -1.67
C TYR A 525 2.49 -51.69 -3.19
N GLY A 526 1.68 -52.50 -3.85
CA GLY A 526 1.60 -52.65 -5.30
C GLY A 526 1.14 -51.38 -6.00
N SER A 527 0.22 -50.62 -5.40
CA SER A 527 -0.22 -49.30 -5.89
C SER A 527 0.92 -48.29 -6.02
N TYR A 528 1.93 -48.38 -5.13
CA TYR A 528 3.12 -47.53 -5.15
C TYR A 528 4.35 -48.21 -5.76
N GLN A 529 4.23 -49.48 -6.17
CA GLN A 529 5.31 -50.28 -6.76
C GLN A 529 6.53 -50.41 -5.84
N MET A 530 6.27 -50.67 -4.55
CA MET A 530 7.28 -50.82 -3.51
C MET A 530 7.08 -52.10 -2.69
N SER A 531 8.17 -52.63 -2.17
CA SER A 531 8.19 -53.71 -1.20
C SER A 531 9.25 -53.44 -0.13
N PHE A 532 8.96 -53.84 1.10
CA PHE A 532 9.79 -53.61 2.27
C PHE A 532 10.11 -54.94 2.92
N SER A 533 11.37 -55.17 3.27
CA SER A 533 11.78 -56.24 4.16
C SER A 533 12.06 -55.62 5.52
N LEU A 534 11.39 -56.16 6.55
CA LEU A 534 11.53 -55.73 7.91
C LEU A 534 12.27 -56.80 8.71
N THR A 535 13.09 -56.36 9.64
CA THR A 535 13.83 -57.22 10.57
C THR A 535 13.39 -56.89 12.00
N VAL A 536 13.43 -57.89 12.88
CA VAL A 536 13.14 -57.71 14.30
C VAL A 536 14.17 -56.78 14.93
N ASP A 537 13.72 -55.81 15.72
CA ASP A 537 14.58 -54.94 16.52
C ASP A 537 15.31 -55.78 17.60
N PRO A 538 16.65 -55.81 17.61
CA PRO A 538 17.43 -56.56 18.60
C PRO A 538 17.11 -56.18 20.05
N ASP A 539 16.74 -54.91 20.28
CA ASP A 539 16.48 -54.35 21.61
C ASP A 539 14.98 -54.43 21.99
N ASN A 540 14.11 -54.71 21.02
CA ASN A 540 12.68 -54.90 21.23
C ASN A 540 12.12 -55.99 20.29
N PRO A 541 12.02 -57.26 20.74
CA PRO A 541 11.63 -58.37 19.88
C PRO A 541 10.18 -58.31 19.36
N GLU A 542 9.36 -57.39 19.86
CA GLU A 542 8.00 -57.12 19.38
C GLU A 542 7.96 -56.01 18.30
N ALA A 543 9.08 -55.31 18.07
CA ALA A 543 9.18 -54.25 17.07
C ALA A 543 9.91 -54.72 15.81
N TYR A 544 9.40 -54.27 14.66
CA TYR A 544 10.01 -54.48 13.35
C TYR A 544 10.45 -53.13 12.79
N TYR A 545 11.60 -53.10 12.12
CA TYR A 545 12.08 -51.93 11.38
C TYR A 545 12.39 -52.28 9.92
N VAL A 546 12.30 -51.29 9.04
CA VAL A 546 12.63 -51.45 7.61
C VAL A 546 14.13 -51.58 7.43
N ASP A 547 14.59 -52.76 7.04
CA ASP A 547 15.99 -53.05 6.72
C ASP A 547 16.29 -52.83 5.22
N LYS A 548 15.33 -53.21 4.37
CA LYS A 548 15.45 -53.12 2.91
C LYS A 548 14.19 -52.55 2.26
N LEU A 549 14.39 -51.69 1.27
CA LEU A 549 13.37 -51.22 0.33
C LEU A 549 13.73 -51.73 -1.07
N ALA A 550 12.80 -52.39 -1.74
CA ALA A 550 12.87 -52.67 -3.17
C ALA A 550 11.71 -52.01 -3.90
N THR A 551 12.01 -51.27 -4.97
CA THR A 551 11.00 -50.57 -5.79
C THR A 551 11.21 -50.83 -7.28
N TRP A 552 10.09 -50.92 -8.00
CA TRP A 552 10.02 -50.89 -9.46
C TRP A 552 9.25 -49.66 -9.95
N ASN A 553 9.03 -48.68 -9.06
CA ASN A 553 8.44 -47.39 -9.39
C ASN A 553 9.39 -46.59 -10.29
N THR A 554 8.97 -46.36 -11.53
CA THR A 554 9.80 -45.70 -12.55
C THR A 554 10.17 -44.28 -12.16
N VAL A 555 9.26 -43.54 -11.50
CA VAL A 555 9.50 -42.17 -11.04
C VAL A 555 10.60 -42.14 -9.99
N VAL A 556 10.51 -43.02 -8.98
CA VAL A 556 11.52 -43.13 -7.92
C VAL A 556 12.88 -43.51 -8.54
N MET A 557 12.92 -44.57 -9.36
CA MET A 557 14.17 -45.04 -9.96
C MET A 557 14.86 -43.96 -10.79
N GLN A 558 14.12 -43.26 -11.65
CA GLN A 558 14.69 -42.23 -12.52
C GLN A 558 15.18 -41.01 -11.72
N GLN A 559 14.40 -40.54 -10.75
CA GLN A 559 14.79 -39.38 -9.94
C GLN A 559 15.98 -39.70 -9.03
N THR A 560 16.00 -40.87 -8.39
CA THR A 560 17.14 -41.28 -7.56
C THR A 560 18.40 -41.44 -8.40
N TYR A 561 18.34 -42.11 -9.55
CA TYR A 561 19.50 -42.27 -10.42
C TYR A 561 20.03 -40.91 -10.90
N LYS A 562 19.14 -40.02 -11.36
CA LYS A 562 19.51 -38.66 -11.77
C LYS A 562 20.17 -37.87 -10.63
N ARG A 563 19.60 -37.89 -9.43
CA ARG A 563 20.17 -37.22 -8.25
C ARG A 563 21.59 -37.70 -7.96
N LEU A 564 21.84 -39.00 -8.08
CA LEU A 564 23.16 -39.59 -7.84
C LEU A 564 24.16 -39.23 -8.94
N THR A 565 23.73 -39.22 -10.20
CA THR A 565 24.60 -38.80 -11.32
C THR A 565 24.95 -37.32 -11.24
N ASP A 566 23.98 -36.46 -10.89
CA ASP A 566 24.19 -35.02 -10.73
C ASP A 566 25.15 -34.73 -9.56
N ALA A 567 25.19 -35.62 -8.56
CA ALA A 567 26.14 -35.57 -7.45
C ALA A 567 27.52 -36.20 -7.76
N ASN A 568 27.80 -36.60 -9.01
CA ASN A 568 29.03 -37.29 -9.42
C ASN A 568 29.33 -38.54 -8.57
N THR A 569 28.29 -39.28 -8.17
CA THR A 569 28.45 -40.50 -7.37
C THR A 569 29.21 -41.57 -8.16
N VAL A 570 30.16 -42.25 -7.51
CA VAL A 570 30.90 -43.35 -8.14
C VAL A 570 30.04 -44.62 -8.12
N PHE A 571 29.92 -45.26 -9.28
CA PHE A 571 29.16 -46.48 -9.45
C PHE A 571 30.06 -47.69 -9.74
N VAL A 572 29.72 -48.83 -9.17
CA VAL A 572 30.29 -50.14 -9.52
C VAL A 572 29.30 -50.85 -10.42
N ARG A 573 29.78 -51.37 -11.57
CA ARG A 573 28.94 -52.06 -12.56
C ARG A 573 29.34 -53.53 -12.66
N GLU A 574 28.34 -54.41 -12.70
CA GLU A 574 28.51 -55.85 -12.81
C GLU A 574 27.49 -56.44 -13.80
N ALA A 575 27.95 -57.35 -14.66
CA ALA A 575 27.07 -58.08 -15.57
C ALA A 575 26.43 -59.27 -14.84
N LEU A 576 25.11 -59.43 -14.98
CA LEU A 576 24.35 -60.53 -14.40
C LEU A 576 24.12 -61.64 -15.43
N ASP A 577 24.03 -62.90 -14.98
CA ASP A 577 23.95 -64.10 -15.81
C ASP A 577 22.76 -64.14 -16.79
N ASN A 578 21.74 -63.31 -16.57
CA ASN A 578 20.53 -63.20 -17.39
C ASN A 578 20.57 -62.05 -18.42
N GLY A 579 21.75 -61.49 -18.71
CA GLY A 579 21.92 -60.38 -19.65
C GLY A 579 21.50 -59.02 -19.09
N ARG A 580 21.25 -58.93 -17.78
CA ARG A 580 21.02 -57.66 -17.05
C ARG A 580 22.32 -57.09 -16.52
N THR A 581 22.28 -55.83 -16.10
CA THR A 581 23.42 -55.15 -15.48
C THR A 581 23.02 -54.65 -14.11
N SER A 582 23.84 -54.96 -13.10
CA SER A 582 23.74 -54.38 -11.77
C SER A 582 24.63 -53.13 -11.71
N VAL A 583 24.09 -52.06 -11.13
CA VAL A 583 24.82 -50.81 -10.89
C VAL A 583 24.63 -50.44 -9.43
N ALA A 584 25.70 -50.56 -8.63
CA ALA A 584 25.67 -50.32 -7.20
C ALA A 584 26.46 -49.06 -6.82
N CYS A 585 26.00 -48.36 -5.78
CA CYS A 585 26.73 -47.27 -5.16
C CYS A 585 26.43 -47.20 -3.65
N LYS A 586 27.39 -46.68 -2.88
CA LYS A 586 27.22 -46.42 -1.45
C LYS A 586 26.96 -44.93 -1.24
N VAL A 587 25.89 -44.61 -0.49
CA VAL A 587 25.54 -43.24 -0.11
C VAL A 587 25.38 -43.20 1.40
N GLY A 588 26.33 -42.60 2.11
CA GLY A 588 26.37 -42.66 3.57
C GLY A 588 26.44 -44.11 4.04
N ASN A 589 25.44 -44.55 4.81
CA ASN A 589 25.32 -45.93 5.30
C ASN A 589 24.31 -46.78 4.53
N THR A 590 23.97 -46.39 3.31
CA THR A 590 23.00 -47.10 2.46
C THR A 590 23.69 -47.64 1.21
N LEU A 591 23.46 -48.90 0.90
CA LEU A 591 23.81 -49.51 -0.38
C LEU A 591 22.61 -49.37 -1.32
N LEU A 592 22.81 -48.75 -2.48
CA LEU A 592 21.82 -48.63 -3.53
C LEU A 592 22.24 -49.50 -4.71
N THR A 593 21.39 -50.42 -5.11
CA THR A 593 21.63 -51.36 -6.22
C THR A 593 20.52 -51.23 -7.25
N PHE A 594 20.87 -50.69 -8.42
CA PHE A 594 19.99 -50.63 -9.58
C PHE A 594 20.19 -51.87 -10.45
N THR A 595 19.10 -52.51 -10.85
CA THR A 595 19.10 -53.53 -11.89
C THR A 595 18.59 -52.92 -13.19
N PHE A 596 19.37 -53.06 -14.26
CA PHE A 596 19.04 -52.60 -15.60
C PHE A 596 18.77 -53.78 -16.53
N ASN A 597 17.75 -53.63 -17.38
CA ASN A 597 17.57 -54.45 -18.57
C ASN A 597 17.95 -53.61 -19.79
N LYS A 598 19.07 -53.93 -20.42
CA LYS A 598 19.77 -53.03 -21.35
C LYS A 598 20.05 -51.69 -20.67
N ASP A 599 19.54 -50.58 -21.21
CA ASP A 599 19.73 -49.24 -20.65
C ASP A 599 18.56 -48.76 -19.77
N LYS A 600 17.55 -49.61 -19.52
CA LYS A 600 16.35 -49.23 -18.73
C LYS A 600 16.43 -49.79 -17.31
N PRO A 601 16.34 -48.94 -16.26
CA PRO A 601 16.25 -49.43 -14.89
C PRO A 601 14.91 -50.15 -14.68
N VAL A 602 14.97 -51.35 -14.11
CA VAL A 602 13.79 -52.19 -13.85
C VAL A 602 13.56 -52.45 -12.36
N ARG A 603 14.58 -52.27 -11.53
CA ARG A 603 14.48 -52.41 -10.08
C ARG A 603 15.55 -51.56 -9.38
N LEU A 604 15.19 -51.00 -8.24
CA LEU A 604 16.10 -50.36 -7.31
C LEU A 604 15.94 -51.01 -5.94
N GLU A 605 17.04 -51.45 -5.36
CA GLU A 605 17.11 -51.95 -4.00
C GLU A 605 17.96 -51.01 -3.15
N MET A 606 17.48 -50.74 -1.93
CA MET A 606 18.15 -49.92 -0.93
C MET A 606 18.21 -50.74 0.35
N SER A 607 19.39 -50.91 0.93
CA SER A 607 19.57 -51.58 2.21
C SER A 607 20.52 -50.80 3.10
N VAL A 608 20.27 -50.84 4.40
CA VAL A 608 21.21 -50.32 5.38
C VAL A 608 22.44 -51.23 5.36
N ILE A 609 23.63 -50.64 5.29
CA ILE A 609 24.87 -51.37 5.51
C ILE A 609 25.07 -51.37 7.03
N PRO A 610 25.22 -52.52 7.70
CA PRO A 610 25.58 -52.52 9.11
C PRO A 610 26.88 -51.72 9.27
N ASP A 611 26.97 -50.84 10.27
CA ASP A 611 28.26 -50.26 10.63
C ASP A 611 29.18 -51.43 10.99
N GLU A 612 30.11 -51.77 10.10
CA GLU A 612 31.28 -52.55 10.48
C GLU A 612 32.08 -51.64 11.43
N THR A 613 31.78 -51.70 12.72
CA THR A 613 32.60 -51.05 13.73
C THR A 613 34.00 -51.67 13.71
N ALA A 614 34.96 -50.80 13.42
CA ALA A 614 36.32 -50.69 13.97
C ALA A 614 37.38 -51.74 13.57
#